data_AF-A0A140L6E0-F1
#
_entry.id   AF-A0A140L6E0-F1
#
_cell.length_a   1.000
_cell.length_b   1.000
_cell.length_c   1.000
_cell.angle_alpha   90.00
_cell.angle_beta   90.00
_cell.angle_gamma   90.00
#
_symmetry.space_group_name_H-M   'P 1'
#
loop_
_entity.id
_entity.type
_entity.pdbx_description
1 polymer ?
#
loop_
_entity_poly.entity_id
_entity_poly.type
_entity_poly.pdbx_seq_one_letter_code
_entity_poly.pdbx_strand_id
1 'polypeptide(L)'
;MRKKIYIWMILGLLFILLSGCAKQPKEPQDTEGPPQEEKPPSQELLAILPQDTEGEYFYNGFAEYGHSIKIDRVEEKPEQTIYHVTGEVDDPSGGEAKGNFNIRMEYIVDAEKITEKILEGEKLPHKLKELEVLRLPLEKGNTWEQKVMIDGKAEKVRAVIESIDVDPQDRMETYTVFYTVPMENMPNGIYEERRIYKKGVGLYIFENTIGKEYDFYFNYMLSFVDKK
;
A
#
# COMPACT_ATOMS: atom_id res chain seq x y z
N MET A 1 88.17 -12.16 51.23
CA MET A 1 88.37 -13.61 50.96
C MET A 1 87.13 -14.15 50.26
N ARG A 2 87.32 -14.88 49.13
CA ARG A 2 86.36 -15.72 48.37
C ARG A 2 85.32 -14.98 47.50
N LYS A 3 85.50 -14.97 46.16
CA LYS A 3 85.07 -15.94 45.10
C LYS A 3 83.63 -15.61 44.64
N LYS A 4 83.37 -15.08 43.44
CA LYS A 4 83.43 -15.62 42.04
C LYS A 4 82.00 -15.95 41.52
N ILE A 5 81.75 -15.61 40.24
CA ILE A 5 80.81 -16.20 39.24
C ILE A 5 79.48 -15.46 38.94
N TYR A 6 79.51 -14.64 37.87
CA TYR A 6 78.86 -14.76 36.54
C TYR A 6 77.38 -15.20 36.31
N ILE A 7 76.68 -14.33 35.53
CA ILE A 7 75.75 -14.54 34.38
C ILE A 7 74.33 -15.06 34.69
N TRP A 8 73.30 -14.26 34.38
CA TRP A 8 72.44 -14.38 33.17
C TRP A 8 71.41 -13.24 33.11
N MET A 9 71.37 -12.58 31.94
CA MET A 9 70.31 -11.70 31.45
C MET A 9 68.94 -12.39 31.53
N ILE A 10 67.88 -11.62 31.82
CA ILE A 10 66.77 -11.38 30.87
C ILE A 10 65.85 -10.26 31.40
N LEU A 11 65.73 -9.27 30.52
CA LEU A 11 64.67 -8.28 30.28
C LEU A 11 63.30 -8.49 30.97
N GLY A 12 62.70 -7.40 31.46
CA GLY A 12 61.25 -7.27 31.50
C GLY A 12 60.68 -6.32 32.56
N LEU A 13 60.56 -5.04 32.18
CA LEU A 13 59.62 -3.99 32.62
C LEU A 13 59.02 -4.03 34.04
N LEU A 14 59.10 -2.89 34.75
CA LEU A 14 57.93 -2.36 35.47
C LEU A 14 58.09 -0.89 35.93
N PHE A 15 56.98 -0.17 35.83
CA PHE A 15 56.56 1.07 36.52
C PHE A 15 56.75 2.47 35.90
N ILE A 16 55.67 2.86 35.20
CA ILE A 16 54.78 4.03 35.43
C ILE A 16 55.41 5.42 35.53
N LEU A 17 54.99 6.29 34.60
CA LEU A 17 54.54 7.63 34.96
C LEU A 17 53.19 7.93 34.29
N LEU A 18 52.23 8.29 35.15
CA LEU A 18 50.89 8.76 34.84
C LEU A 18 50.95 10.16 34.25
N SER A 19 50.32 10.35 33.09
CA SER A 19 49.77 11.64 32.67
C SER A 19 48.36 11.38 32.15
N GLY A 20 47.37 11.82 32.93
CA GLY A 20 45.97 11.80 32.53
C GLY A 20 45.74 12.78 31.38
N CYS A 21 45.23 12.27 30.27
CA CYS A 21 44.44 13.05 29.34
C CYS A 21 42.98 12.61 29.49
N ALA A 22 42.15 13.55 29.92
CA ALA A 22 40.70 13.43 29.91
C ALA A 22 40.25 13.05 28.49
N LYS A 23 39.50 11.94 28.36
CA LYS A 23 38.75 11.64 27.14
C LYS A 23 37.59 12.63 27.06
N GLN A 24 37.61 13.51 26.06
CA GLN A 24 36.39 14.20 25.64
C GLN A 24 35.34 13.15 25.21
N PRO A 25 34.06 13.33 25.57
CA PRO A 25 32.97 12.58 24.96
C PRO A 25 32.93 12.90 23.47
N LYS A 26 32.96 11.86 22.63
CA LYS A 26 32.76 12.00 21.19
C LYS A 26 31.27 12.27 20.98
N GLU A 27 30.91 13.43 20.45
CA GLU A 27 29.58 13.68 19.92
C GLU A 27 29.20 12.59 18.91
N PRO A 28 27.94 12.13 18.87
CA PRO A 28 27.47 11.24 17.82
C PRO A 28 27.58 11.97 16.49
N GLN A 29 28.40 11.44 15.57
CA GLN A 29 28.31 11.83 14.17
C GLN A 29 27.07 11.17 13.60
N ASP A 30 26.07 11.98 13.30
CA ASP A 30 24.98 11.62 12.38
C ASP A 30 25.62 11.26 11.03
N THR A 31 25.79 9.97 10.77
CA THR A 31 25.99 9.49 9.41
C THR A 31 24.65 9.56 8.71
N GLU A 32 24.35 10.71 8.10
CA GLU A 32 23.41 10.76 6.99
C GLU A 32 23.91 9.73 5.95
N GLY A 33 23.10 8.70 5.71
CA GLY A 33 23.36 7.77 4.61
C GLY A 33 23.41 8.52 3.28
N PRO A 34 23.96 7.92 2.22
CA PRO A 34 23.93 8.54 0.90
C PRO A 34 22.49 8.95 0.55
N PRO A 35 22.27 10.13 -0.08
CA PRO A 35 20.95 10.57 -0.48
C PRO A 35 20.22 9.44 -1.21
N GLN A 36 19.03 9.06 -0.74
CA GLN A 36 18.19 8.16 -1.50
C GLN A 36 17.90 8.86 -2.84
N GLU A 37 18.26 8.20 -3.93
CA GLU A 37 18.03 8.70 -5.28
C GLU A 37 16.52 8.81 -5.50
N GLU A 38 16.02 10.04 -5.65
CA GLU A 38 14.61 10.34 -5.93
C GLU A 38 14.24 9.67 -7.26
N LYS A 39 13.46 8.59 -7.21
CA LYS A 39 13.07 7.83 -8.42
C LYS A 39 11.73 8.33 -8.94
N PRO A 40 11.59 8.55 -10.25
CA PRO A 40 10.33 8.96 -10.82
C PRO A 40 9.25 7.88 -10.70
N PRO A 41 7.96 8.26 -10.78
CA PRO A 41 6.84 7.32 -10.79
C PRO A 41 6.96 6.29 -11.91
N SER A 42 6.58 5.04 -11.62
CA SER A 42 6.59 3.98 -12.63
C SER A 42 5.54 4.23 -13.71
N GLN A 43 5.98 4.31 -14.97
CA GLN A 43 5.08 4.41 -16.13
C GLN A 43 4.21 3.16 -16.30
N GLU A 44 4.72 2.00 -15.89
CA GLU A 44 3.97 0.75 -15.93
C GLU A 44 2.78 0.79 -14.97
N LEU A 45 2.98 1.32 -13.76
CA LEU A 45 1.91 1.50 -12.77
C LEU A 45 0.95 2.61 -13.16
N LEU A 46 1.45 3.73 -13.67
CA LEU A 46 0.60 4.83 -14.18
C LEU A 46 -0.35 4.35 -15.29
N ALA A 47 0.11 3.46 -16.16
CA ALA A 47 -0.70 2.89 -17.23
C ALA A 47 -1.87 2.02 -16.73
N ILE A 48 -1.93 1.68 -15.44
CA ILE A 48 -3.04 0.92 -14.86
C ILE A 48 -4.21 1.82 -14.51
N LEU A 49 -3.93 3.02 -13.99
CA LEU A 49 -4.95 3.98 -13.59
C LEU A 49 -5.73 4.53 -14.80
N PRO A 50 -6.92 5.12 -14.57
CA PRO A 50 -7.69 5.81 -15.59
C PRO A 50 -6.85 6.73 -16.49
N GLN A 51 -6.91 6.52 -17.80
CA GLN A 51 -6.31 7.44 -18.78
C GLN A 51 -7.32 8.50 -19.26
N ASP A 52 -8.62 8.21 -19.14
CA ASP A 52 -9.67 9.22 -19.30
C ASP A 52 -9.92 9.86 -17.94
N THR A 53 -9.34 11.05 -17.74
CA THR A 53 -9.47 11.82 -16.50
C THR A 53 -10.66 12.78 -16.53
N GLU A 54 -11.39 12.89 -17.64
CA GLU A 54 -12.53 13.78 -17.78
C GLU A 54 -13.88 13.06 -17.61
N GLY A 55 -13.88 11.74 -17.83
CA GLY A 55 -15.04 10.88 -17.66
C GLY A 55 -15.42 10.58 -16.20
N GLU A 56 -16.64 10.10 -16.03
CA GLU A 56 -17.19 9.61 -14.76
C GLU A 56 -17.38 8.09 -14.80
N TYR A 57 -16.90 7.41 -13.76
CA TYR A 57 -16.83 5.96 -13.67
C TYR A 57 -17.95 5.47 -12.76
N PHE A 58 -18.86 4.66 -13.31
CA PHE A 58 -20.03 4.16 -12.59
C PHE A 58 -19.84 2.69 -12.26
N TYR A 59 -20.00 2.35 -10.98
CA TYR A 59 -19.89 1.00 -10.47
C TYR A 59 -21.23 0.54 -9.94
N ASN A 60 -21.53 -0.74 -10.12
CA ASN A 60 -22.74 -1.37 -9.61
C ASN A 60 -22.45 -2.80 -9.14
N GLY A 61 -23.29 -3.32 -8.25
CA GLY A 61 -23.03 -4.62 -7.66
C GLY A 61 -24.15 -5.16 -6.79
N PHE A 62 -23.72 -6.00 -5.85
CA PHE A 62 -24.55 -6.74 -4.92
C PHE A 62 -25.56 -5.85 -4.18
N ALA A 63 -26.78 -6.36 -4.00
CA ALA A 63 -27.86 -5.71 -3.25
C ALA A 63 -28.14 -4.26 -3.67
N GLU A 64 -28.22 -4.02 -4.98
CA GLU A 64 -28.50 -2.68 -5.56
C GLU A 64 -27.44 -1.62 -5.21
N TYR A 65 -26.26 -2.05 -4.75
CA TYR A 65 -25.15 -1.16 -4.52
C TYR A 65 -24.73 -0.50 -5.84
N GLY A 66 -24.54 0.82 -5.78
CA GLY A 66 -23.92 1.59 -6.84
C GLY A 66 -23.14 2.77 -6.27
N HIS A 67 -22.17 3.26 -7.03
CA HIS A 67 -21.50 4.51 -6.76
C HIS A 67 -20.88 5.04 -8.05
N SER A 68 -20.64 6.35 -8.11
CA SER A 68 -19.83 6.96 -9.16
C SER A 68 -18.58 7.61 -8.58
N ILE A 69 -17.52 7.68 -9.37
CA ILE A 69 -16.32 8.45 -9.08
C ILE A 69 -15.84 9.20 -10.32
N LYS A 70 -15.10 10.28 -10.09
CA LYS A 70 -14.39 11.02 -11.14
C LYS A 70 -13.02 11.48 -10.62
N ILE A 71 -12.10 11.71 -11.55
CA ILE A 71 -10.80 12.30 -11.24
C ILE A 71 -10.97 13.82 -11.28
N ASP A 72 -10.74 14.49 -10.15
CA ASP A 72 -10.81 15.95 -10.08
C ASP A 72 -9.52 16.60 -10.59
N ARG A 73 -8.37 15.99 -10.26
CA ARG A 73 -7.05 16.46 -10.68
C ARG A 73 -6.00 15.36 -10.56
N VAL A 74 -4.97 15.47 -11.39
CA VAL A 74 -3.74 14.69 -11.29
C VAL A 74 -2.61 15.64 -10.90
N GLU A 75 -1.90 15.32 -9.82
CA GLU A 75 -0.77 16.09 -9.31
C GLU A 75 0.52 15.32 -9.56
N GLU A 76 1.34 15.82 -10.49
CA GLU A 76 2.65 15.25 -10.81
C GLU A 76 3.73 15.86 -9.93
N LYS A 77 4.51 15.01 -9.26
CA LYS A 77 5.70 15.37 -8.47
C LYS A 77 6.90 14.58 -8.96
N PRO A 78 8.14 14.99 -8.63
CA PRO A 78 9.34 14.27 -9.04
C PRO A 78 9.32 12.78 -8.68
N GLU A 79 8.79 12.41 -7.51
CA GLU A 79 8.83 11.04 -6.98
C GLU A 79 7.49 10.30 -7.02
N GLN A 80 6.39 11.03 -7.24
CA GLN A 80 5.04 10.46 -7.16
C GLN A 80 4.05 11.20 -8.05
N THR A 81 3.04 10.50 -8.52
CA THR A 81 1.84 11.09 -9.13
C THR A 81 0.63 10.79 -8.25
N ILE A 82 -0.18 11.80 -7.98
CA ILE A 82 -1.35 11.68 -7.10
C ILE A 82 -2.63 11.99 -7.88
N TYR A 83 -3.52 11.01 -7.99
CA TYR A 83 -4.86 11.17 -8.54
C TYR A 83 -5.81 11.49 -7.41
N HIS A 84 -6.45 12.65 -7.48
CA HIS A 84 -7.45 13.10 -6.52
C HIS A 84 -8.82 12.76 -7.07
N VAL A 85 -9.59 11.98 -6.31
CA VAL A 85 -10.85 11.39 -6.77
C VAL A 85 -11.98 11.78 -5.82
N THR A 86 -13.09 12.25 -6.38
CA THR A 86 -14.36 12.41 -5.67
C THR A 86 -15.42 11.50 -6.25
N GLY A 87 -16.48 11.28 -5.48
CA GLY A 87 -17.61 10.48 -5.92
C GLY A 87 -18.73 10.48 -4.90
N GLU A 88 -19.74 9.66 -5.16
CA GLU A 88 -20.87 9.46 -4.25
C GLU A 88 -21.35 8.01 -4.35
N VAL A 89 -21.72 7.43 -3.20
CA VAL A 89 -22.44 6.16 -3.14
C VAL A 89 -23.92 6.42 -3.37
N ASP A 90 -24.57 5.61 -4.19
CA ASP A 90 -26.00 5.74 -4.45
C ASP A 90 -26.81 5.52 -3.15
N ASP A 91 -27.85 6.33 -2.95
CA ASP A 91 -28.83 6.12 -1.88
C ASP A 91 -30.12 5.49 -2.44
N PRO A 92 -30.23 4.15 -2.48
CA PRO A 92 -31.42 3.48 -2.98
C PRO A 92 -32.65 3.70 -2.09
N SER A 93 -32.48 4.21 -0.87
CA SER A 93 -33.60 4.49 0.03
C SER A 93 -34.33 5.80 -0.28
N GLY A 94 -33.81 6.63 -1.19
CA GLY A 94 -34.40 7.91 -1.54
C GLY A 94 -34.34 8.95 -0.41
N GLY A 95 -33.28 8.93 0.40
CA GLY A 95 -33.03 9.89 1.47
C GLY A 95 -33.39 9.41 2.89
N GLU A 96 -33.86 8.18 3.05
CA GLU A 96 -34.14 7.61 4.38
C GLU A 96 -32.86 7.20 5.12
N ALA A 97 -31.85 6.76 4.36
CA ALA A 97 -30.57 6.36 4.88
C ALA A 97 -29.78 7.59 5.34
N LYS A 98 -29.34 7.54 6.59
CA LYS A 98 -28.54 8.61 7.19
C LYS A 98 -27.06 8.37 7.00
N GLY A 99 -26.29 9.46 6.99
CA GLY A 99 -24.83 9.42 6.96
C GLY A 99 -24.28 10.14 5.75
N ASN A 100 -22.99 9.97 5.52
CA ASN A 100 -22.29 10.64 4.44
C ASN A 100 -22.04 9.70 3.26
N PHE A 101 -22.64 10.02 2.12
CA PHE A 101 -22.52 9.24 0.88
C PHE A 101 -21.35 9.70 0.01
N ASN A 102 -20.73 10.84 0.33
CA ASN A 102 -19.59 11.34 -0.41
C ASN A 102 -18.40 10.39 -0.32
N ILE A 103 -17.65 10.36 -1.41
CA ILE A 103 -16.39 9.67 -1.55
C ILE A 103 -15.31 10.71 -1.81
N ARG A 104 -14.19 10.61 -1.08
CA ARG A 104 -12.93 11.25 -1.42
C ARG A 104 -11.81 10.24 -1.24
N MET A 105 -11.02 10.05 -2.27
CA MET A 105 -9.87 9.16 -2.22
C MET A 105 -8.69 9.69 -3.03
N GLU A 106 -7.52 9.14 -2.76
CA GLU A 106 -6.30 9.39 -3.52
C GLU A 106 -5.73 8.06 -4.03
N TYR A 107 -5.26 8.05 -5.28
CA TYR A 107 -4.31 7.04 -5.75
C TYR A 107 -2.94 7.69 -5.87
N ILE A 108 -1.95 7.16 -5.15
CA ILE A 108 -0.59 7.66 -5.12
C ILE A 108 0.31 6.63 -5.80
N VAL A 109 0.93 7.00 -6.91
CA VAL A 109 1.83 6.16 -7.68
C VAL A 109 3.25 6.63 -7.46
N ASP A 110 4.12 5.75 -6.96
CA ASP A 110 5.56 6.00 -6.87
C ASP A 110 6.34 5.07 -7.83
N ALA A 111 7.65 4.95 -7.63
CA ALA A 111 8.50 4.11 -8.46
C ALA A 111 8.22 2.59 -8.31
N GLU A 112 7.51 2.16 -7.25
CA GLU A 112 7.39 0.76 -6.84
C GLU A 112 5.95 0.28 -6.72
N LYS A 113 4.99 1.16 -6.42
CA LYS A 113 3.62 0.77 -6.05
C LYS A 113 2.57 1.84 -6.34
N ILE A 114 1.32 1.38 -6.32
CA ILE A 114 0.13 2.23 -6.25
C ILE A 114 -0.45 2.07 -4.84
N THR A 115 -0.69 3.18 -4.15
CA THR A 115 -1.37 3.22 -2.85
C THR A 115 -2.72 3.92 -2.99
N GLU A 116 -3.79 3.28 -2.56
CA GLU A 116 -5.11 3.89 -2.40
C GLU A 116 -5.27 4.43 -0.98
N LYS A 117 -5.83 5.63 -0.84
CA LYS A 117 -6.24 6.23 0.44
C LYS A 117 -7.67 6.72 0.36
N ILE A 118 -8.58 6.10 1.11
CA ILE A 118 -9.97 6.53 1.26
C ILE A 118 -10.04 7.56 2.38
N LEU A 119 -10.11 8.84 2.00
CA LEU A 119 -10.20 9.98 2.91
C LEU A 119 -11.63 10.21 3.43
N GLU A 120 -12.62 9.85 2.61
CA GLU A 120 -14.05 9.93 2.89
C GLU A 120 -14.76 8.82 2.10
N GLY A 121 -15.72 8.15 2.71
CA GLY A 121 -16.37 6.98 2.11
C GLY A 121 -16.98 6.08 3.18
N GLU A 122 -17.84 6.66 4.02
CA GLU A 122 -18.51 5.95 5.11
C GLU A 122 -19.37 4.79 4.58
N LYS A 123 -20.02 5.02 3.43
CA LYS A 123 -20.89 4.05 2.75
C LYS A 123 -20.14 3.14 1.77
N LEU A 124 -18.83 3.29 1.61
CA LEU A 124 -18.05 2.34 0.81
C LEU A 124 -17.93 1.00 1.57
N PRO A 125 -18.05 -0.13 0.86
CA PRO A 125 -17.93 -1.48 1.45
C PRO A 125 -16.49 -1.81 1.87
N HIS A 126 -15.52 -0.95 1.55
CA HIS A 126 -14.10 -1.10 1.82
C HIS A 126 -13.80 -1.05 3.31
N LYS A 127 -13.17 -2.11 3.82
CA LYS A 127 -12.66 -2.19 5.20
C LYS A 127 -11.25 -1.64 5.33
N LEU A 128 -10.45 -1.74 4.27
CA LEU A 128 -9.09 -1.23 4.20
C LEU A 128 -9.11 0.20 3.67
N LYS A 129 -8.85 1.19 4.52
CA LYS A 129 -8.89 2.63 4.14
C LYS A 129 -7.59 3.14 3.52
N GLU A 130 -6.48 2.45 3.75
CA GLU A 130 -5.21 2.70 3.07
C GLU A 130 -4.63 1.35 2.64
N LEU A 131 -4.34 1.18 1.35
CA LEU A 131 -3.94 -0.09 0.78
C LEU A 131 -2.92 0.10 -0.34
N GLU A 132 -1.81 -0.64 -0.29
CA GLU A 132 -0.92 -0.84 -1.43
C GLU A 132 -1.63 -1.78 -2.41
N VAL A 133 -2.29 -1.21 -3.42
CA VAL A 133 -3.18 -1.95 -4.32
C VAL A 133 -2.44 -2.74 -5.39
N LEU A 134 -1.27 -2.28 -5.80
CA LEU A 134 -0.41 -2.99 -6.75
C LEU A 134 1.04 -2.65 -6.44
N ARG A 135 1.92 -3.63 -6.62
CA ARG A 135 3.36 -3.50 -6.40
C ARG A 135 4.14 -4.15 -7.52
N LEU A 136 5.23 -3.50 -7.92
CA LEU A 136 6.21 -4.08 -8.84
C LEU A 136 6.99 -5.23 -8.18
N PRO A 137 7.45 -6.22 -8.97
CA PRO A 137 7.12 -6.42 -10.38
C PRO A 137 5.65 -6.84 -10.58
N LEU A 138 5.03 -6.44 -11.69
CA LEU A 138 3.66 -6.86 -12.04
C LEU A 138 3.68 -8.28 -12.62
N GLU A 139 3.99 -9.24 -11.78
CA GLU A 139 4.12 -10.65 -12.13
C GLU A 139 3.20 -11.51 -11.26
N LYS A 140 2.61 -12.54 -11.86
CA LYS A 140 1.82 -13.53 -11.12
C LYS A 140 2.67 -14.14 -10.00
N GLY A 141 2.12 -14.15 -8.79
CA GLY A 141 2.78 -14.65 -7.59
C GLY A 141 3.65 -13.62 -6.88
N ASN A 142 3.78 -12.37 -7.38
CA ASN A 142 4.37 -11.30 -6.59
C ASN A 142 3.53 -11.08 -5.33
N THR A 143 4.20 -10.96 -4.17
CA THR A 143 3.55 -10.84 -2.86
C THR A 143 4.13 -9.68 -2.06
N TRP A 144 3.30 -9.06 -1.24
CA TRP A 144 3.75 -8.07 -0.27
C TRP A 144 2.93 -8.10 1.00
N GLU A 145 3.48 -7.49 2.05
CA GLU A 145 2.78 -7.27 3.31
C GLU A 145 2.76 -5.78 3.64
N GLN A 146 1.63 -5.29 4.11
CA GLN A 146 1.46 -3.93 4.58
C GLN A 146 0.86 -3.93 5.98
N LYS A 147 1.32 -3.01 6.84
CA LYS A 147 0.65 -2.73 8.11
C LYS A 147 -0.43 -1.67 7.87
N VAL A 148 -1.65 -1.96 8.29
CA VAL A 148 -2.80 -1.05 8.17
C VAL A 148 -3.49 -0.92 9.52
N MET A 149 -4.20 0.18 9.72
CA MET A 149 -5.03 0.39 10.90
C MET A 149 -6.48 0.02 10.58
N ILE A 150 -7.03 -0.95 11.31
CA ILE A 150 -8.43 -1.38 11.21
C ILE A 150 -9.03 -1.26 12.61
N ASP A 151 -10.09 -0.45 12.75
CA ASP A 151 -10.78 -0.23 14.03
C ASP A 151 -9.83 0.11 15.22
N GLY A 152 -8.78 0.89 14.93
CA GLY A 152 -7.78 1.30 15.93
C GLY A 152 -6.71 0.25 16.25
N LYS A 153 -6.73 -0.91 15.60
CA LYS A 153 -5.73 -1.96 15.74
C LYS A 153 -4.84 -2.04 14.51
N ALA A 154 -3.53 -2.18 14.74
CA ALA A 154 -2.58 -2.43 13.66
C ALA A 154 -2.68 -3.90 13.23
N GLU A 155 -3.08 -4.13 11.99
CA GLU A 155 -3.16 -5.44 11.38
C GLU A 155 -2.21 -5.56 10.19
N LYS A 156 -1.88 -6.79 9.82
CA LYS A 156 -1.01 -7.08 8.68
C LYS A 156 -1.85 -7.63 7.53
N VAL A 157 -1.96 -6.83 6.46
CA VAL A 157 -2.52 -7.27 5.19
C VAL A 157 -1.44 -8.01 4.41
N ARG A 158 -1.78 -9.15 3.84
CA ARG A 158 -0.97 -9.87 2.86
C ARG A 158 -1.64 -9.80 1.50
N ALA A 159 -0.88 -9.50 0.48
CA ALA A 159 -1.36 -9.38 -0.89
C ALA A 159 -0.58 -10.31 -1.83
N VAL A 160 -1.25 -10.78 -2.88
CA VAL A 160 -0.64 -11.55 -3.99
C VAL A 160 -1.31 -11.19 -5.31
N ILE A 161 -0.52 -11.06 -6.38
CA ILE A 161 -1.06 -11.06 -7.75
C ILE A 161 -1.41 -12.50 -8.12
N GLU A 162 -2.68 -12.88 -8.05
CA GLU A 162 -3.16 -14.24 -8.34
C GLU A 162 -3.09 -14.58 -9.83
N SER A 163 -3.46 -13.62 -10.68
CA SER A 163 -3.47 -13.79 -12.14
C SER A 163 -3.20 -12.49 -12.88
N ILE A 164 -2.69 -12.66 -14.09
CA ILE A 164 -2.60 -11.62 -15.11
C ILE A 164 -3.24 -12.23 -16.34
N ASP A 165 -4.30 -11.59 -16.81
CA ASP A 165 -5.13 -12.06 -17.91
C ASP A 165 -5.26 -10.94 -18.96
N VAL A 166 -5.83 -11.28 -20.11
CA VAL A 166 -6.16 -10.33 -21.16
C VAL A 166 -7.67 -10.34 -21.33
N ASP A 167 -8.31 -9.19 -21.14
CA ASP A 167 -9.74 -9.07 -21.32
C ASP A 167 -10.10 -9.40 -22.79
N PRO A 168 -11.04 -10.33 -23.03
CA PRO A 168 -11.35 -10.77 -24.38
C PRO A 168 -12.08 -9.72 -25.22
N GLN A 169 -12.71 -8.71 -24.60
CA GLN A 169 -13.51 -7.69 -25.27
C GLN A 169 -12.63 -6.56 -25.81
N ASP A 170 -11.74 -6.02 -24.97
CA ASP A 170 -10.92 -4.84 -25.32
C ASP A 170 -9.42 -5.14 -25.45
N ARG A 171 -9.01 -6.39 -25.17
CA ARG A 171 -7.61 -6.87 -25.25
C ARG A 171 -6.66 -6.19 -24.27
N MET A 172 -7.18 -5.52 -23.24
CA MET A 172 -6.36 -4.92 -22.19
C MET A 172 -5.97 -5.94 -21.13
N GLU A 173 -4.78 -5.78 -20.57
CA GLU A 173 -4.31 -6.60 -19.46
C GLU A 173 -5.12 -6.33 -18.19
N THR A 174 -5.44 -7.38 -17.44
CA THR A 174 -6.08 -7.30 -16.13
C THR A 174 -5.24 -8.00 -15.07
N TYR A 175 -5.14 -7.39 -13.90
CA TYR A 175 -4.37 -7.88 -12.75
C TYR A 175 -5.34 -8.23 -11.62
N THR A 176 -5.42 -9.51 -11.26
CA THR A 176 -6.21 -9.96 -10.11
C THR A 176 -5.31 -10.00 -8.89
N VAL A 177 -5.64 -9.19 -7.88
CA VAL A 177 -4.92 -9.12 -6.60
C VAL A 177 -5.82 -9.63 -5.49
N PHE A 178 -5.28 -10.52 -4.66
CA PHE A 178 -5.96 -11.08 -3.50
C PHE A 178 -5.30 -10.62 -2.20
N TYR A 179 -6.12 -10.11 -1.30
CA TYR A 179 -5.73 -9.59 0.00
C TYR A 179 -6.34 -10.43 1.11
N THR A 180 -5.55 -10.68 2.14
CA THR A 180 -6.00 -11.33 3.38
C THR A 180 -5.54 -10.56 4.59
N VAL A 181 -6.41 -10.44 5.60
CA VAL A 181 -6.07 -9.85 6.89
C VAL A 181 -6.85 -10.56 8.02
N PRO A 182 -6.22 -10.83 9.18
CA PRO A 182 -6.94 -11.37 10.33
C PRO A 182 -8.09 -10.45 10.76
N MET A 183 -9.30 -11.01 10.86
CA MET A 183 -10.48 -10.28 11.31
C MET A 183 -11.50 -11.27 11.92
N GLU A 184 -11.67 -11.25 13.25
CA GLU A 184 -12.41 -12.29 13.99
C GLU A 184 -13.89 -12.42 13.60
N ASN A 185 -14.50 -11.33 13.12
CA ASN A 185 -15.90 -11.28 12.69
C ASN A 185 -16.10 -11.71 11.22
N MET A 186 -15.07 -12.21 10.54
CA MET A 186 -15.13 -12.71 9.17
C MET A 186 -15.10 -14.25 9.11
N PRO A 187 -15.47 -14.86 7.97
CA PRO A 187 -15.38 -16.31 7.79
C PRO A 187 -13.98 -16.83 8.12
N ASN A 188 -13.90 -17.88 8.94
CA ASN A 188 -12.64 -18.45 9.42
C ASN A 188 -11.69 -17.46 10.14
N GLY A 189 -12.20 -16.30 10.58
CA GLY A 189 -11.40 -15.25 11.22
C GLY A 189 -10.49 -14.47 10.27
N ILE A 190 -10.75 -14.53 8.96
CA ILE A 190 -9.97 -13.85 7.92
C ILE A 190 -10.90 -13.00 7.06
N TYR A 191 -10.59 -11.72 6.93
CA TYR A 191 -11.15 -10.89 5.87
C TYR A 191 -10.41 -11.19 4.57
N GLU A 192 -11.18 -11.43 3.53
CA GLU A 192 -10.67 -11.65 2.18
C GLU A 192 -11.23 -10.60 1.24
N GLU A 193 -10.36 -10.04 0.40
CA GLU A 193 -10.72 -9.06 -0.62
C GLU A 193 -10.00 -9.40 -1.91
N ARG A 194 -10.71 -9.37 -3.04
CA ARG A 194 -10.15 -9.54 -4.38
C ARG A 194 -10.44 -8.29 -5.19
N ARG A 195 -9.43 -7.76 -5.84
CA ARG A 195 -9.56 -6.62 -6.76
C ARG A 195 -8.98 -6.99 -8.11
N ILE A 196 -9.72 -6.69 -9.17
CA ILE A 196 -9.23 -6.81 -10.55
C ILE A 196 -8.97 -5.40 -11.05
N TYR A 197 -7.74 -5.12 -11.46
CA TYR A 197 -7.35 -3.86 -12.08
C TYR A 197 -7.20 -4.05 -13.58
N LYS A 198 -7.85 -3.21 -14.38
CA LYS A 198 -7.72 -3.21 -15.84
C LYS A 198 -6.84 -2.06 -16.29
N LYS A 199 -5.88 -2.36 -17.16
CA LYS A 199 -4.96 -1.36 -17.73
C LYS A 199 -5.73 -0.21 -18.37
N GLY A 200 -5.36 1.01 -18.01
CA GLY A 200 -5.94 2.27 -18.46
C GLY A 200 -7.30 2.63 -17.87
N VAL A 201 -7.84 1.80 -16.96
CA VAL A 201 -9.17 1.95 -16.35
C VAL A 201 -9.09 1.98 -14.82
N GLY A 202 -8.10 1.33 -14.20
CA GLY A 202 -7.99 1.22 -12.75
C GLY A 202 -8.81 0.05 -12.21
N LEU A 203 -9.49 0.25 -11.08
CA LEU A 203 -10.31 -0.79 -10.45
C LEU A 203 -11.46 -1.18 -11.39
N TYR A 204 -11.52 -2.47 -11.74
CA TYR A 204 -12.54 -3.02 -12.63
C TYR A 204 -13.55 -3.87 -11.87
N ILE A 205 -13.09 -4.74 -10.96
CA ILE A 205 -13.95 -5.57 -10.11
C ILE A 205 -13.43 -5.52 -8.67
N PHE A 206 -14.34 -5.48 -7.71
CA PHE A 206 -14.08 -5.60 -6.28
C PHE A 206 -14.95 -6.70 -5.70
N GLU A 207 -14.37 -7.54 -4.86
CA GLU A 207 -15.06 -8.58 -4.10
C GLU A 207 -14.54 -8.63 -2.67
N ASN A 208 -15.39 -8.83 -1.67
CA ASN A 208 -14.94 -9.06 -0.30
C ASN A 208 -15.89 -9.93 0.55
N THR A 209 -15.36 -10.47 1.64
CA THR A 209 -16.17 -11.11 2.68
C THR A 209 -16.90 -10.06 3.53
N ILE A 210 -18.14 -10.33 3.91
CA ILE A 210 -18.99 -9.37 4.63
C ILE A 210 -19.32 -9.73 6.08
N GLY A 211 -19.06 -10.97 6.51
CA GLY A 211 -19.22 -11.38 7.90
C GLY A 211 -19.20 -12.88 8.09
N LYS A 212 -18.99 -13.31 9.33
CA LYS A 212 -18.76 -14.71 9.73
C LYS A 212 -19.86 -15.69 9.31
N GLU A 213 -21.11 -15.24 9.26
CA GLU A 213 -22.28 -16.07 8.97
C GLU A 213 -22.60 -16.18 7.47
N TYR A 214 -21.86 -15.47 6.61
CA TYR A 214 -22.10 -15.43 5.17
C TYR A 214 -21.09 -16.30 4.44
N ASP A 215 -21.57 -17.11 3.50
CA ASP A 215 -20.78 -17.98 2.62
C ASP A 215 -20.61 -17.40 1.20
N PHE A 216 -21.02 -16.14 1.01
CA PHE A 216 -20.89 -15.41 -0.24
C PHE A 216 -20.08 -14.12 -0.07
N TYR A 217 -19.56 -13.62 -1.19
CA TYR A 217 -18.85 -12.34 -1.26
C TYR A 217 -19.83 -11.24 -1.65
N PHE A 218 -19.64 -10.06 -1.07
CA PHE A 218 -20.15 -8.85 -1.67
C PHE A 218 -19.24 -8.47 -2.83
N ASN A 219 -19.83 -7.98 -3.93
CA ASN A 219 -19.06 -7.54 -5.08
C ASN A 219 -19.69 -6.33 -5.77
N TYR A 220 -18.85 -5.59 -6.49
CA TYR A 220 -19.27 -4.64 -7.51
C TYR A 220 -18.26 -4.61 -8.65
N MET A 221 -18.67 -4.10 -9.80
CA MET A 221 -17.80 -3.92 -10.96
C MET A 221 -18.06 -2.59 -11.65
N LEU A 222 -17.07 -2.13 -12.40
CA LEU A 222 -17.24 -1.00 -13.30
C LEU A 222 -18.28 -1.37 -14.36
N SER A 223 -19.36 -0.60 -14.41
CA SER A 223 -20.47 -0.76 -15.33
C SER A 223 -20.18 -0.05 -16.65
N PHE A 224 -19.88 1.25 -16.58
CA PHE A 224 -19.52 2.07 -17.73
C PHE A 224 -18.72 3.29 -17.30
N VAL A 225 -18.09 3.94 -18.28
CA VAL A 225 -17.47 5.26 -18.15
C VAL A 225 -18.27 6.21 -19.02
N ASP A 226 -18.85 7.25 -18.41
CA ASP A 226 -19.48 8.33 -19.16
C ASP A 226 -18.40 9.30 -19.63
N LYS A 227 -18.15 9.32 -20.93
CA LYS A 227 -17.09 10.11 -21.55
C LYS A 227 -17.64 11.48 -21.93
N LYS A 228 -16.88 12.53 -21.64
CA LYS A 228 -17.21 13.90 -22.05
C LYS A 228 -16.73 14.22 -23.46
#